data_AF-A0A257LLE4-F1
#
_entry.id   AF-A0A257LLE4-F1
#
_cell.length_a   1.000
_cell.length_b   1.000
_cell.length_c   1.000
_cell.angle_alpha   90.00
_cell.angle_beta   90.00
_cell.angle_gamma   90.00
#
_symmetry.space_group_name_H-M   'P 1'
#
loop_
_entity.id
_entity.type
_entity.pdbx_description
1 polymer ?
#
loop_
_entity_poly.entity_id
_entity_poly.type
_entity_poly.pdbx_seq_one_letter_code
_entity_poly.pdbx_strand_id
1 'polypeptide(L)'
;RWRHDSLQRLQANLDALALLALAEPAAGHLADAGRAGAALLAAAAAAAPVSDPQAPTPAGLARADQCAEDLLAAADALTDAVEAASGRRSLQVVNLCGRQRMLSQRLAKQALLSALLPGPAADAQAAAAAQTLADFEAALRALEQAPLASDEIRAALAQARGEWLRLLQAVRQTAGGAVPAALARESEALLASFEQLTSLVEHSMQVLLG
;
A
#
# COMPACT_ATOMS: atom_id res chain seq x y z
N ARG A 1 -16.22 12.60 4.55
CA ARG A 1 -15.40 13.60 3.83
C ARG A 1 -14.14 12.95 3.27
N TRP A 2 -13.22 12.44 4.09
CA TRP A 2 -12.00 11.71 3.64
C TRP A 2 -12.25 10.56 2.65
N ARG A 3 -13.20 9.65 2.92
CA ARG A 3 -13.55 8.56 1.99
C ARG A 3 -13.95 9.03 0.59
N HIS A 4 -14.69 10.13 0.50
CA HIS A 4 -15.17 10.65 -0.79
C HIS A 4 -14.01 11.26 -1.60
N ASP A 5 -13.11 11.96 -0.92
CA ASP A 5 -11.93 12.61 -1.53
C ASP A 5 -10.93 11.58 -2.08
N SER A 6 -10.62 10.51 -1.33
CA SER A 6 -9.74 9.44 -1.80
C SER A 6 -10.27 8.71 -3.04
N LEU A 7 -11.58 8.51 -3.10
CA LEU A 7 -12.26 7.83 -4.21
C LEU A 7 -12.31 8.71 -5.46
N GLN A 8 -12.55 10.01 -5.31
CA GLN A 8 -12.48 10.97 -6.42
C GLN A 8 -11.07 11.07 -6.99
N ARG A 9 -10.05 11.09 -6.11
CA ARG A 9 -8.65 11.10 -6.53
C ARG A 9 -8.26 9.83 -7.29
N LEU A 10 -8.71 8.65 -6.84
CA LEU A 10 -8.49 7.40 -7.56
C LEU A 10 -9.07 7.47 -8.98
N GLN A 11 -10.34 7.90 -9.11
CA GLN A 11 -10.98 8.02 -10.41
C GLN A 11 -10.25 9.01 -11.31
N ALA A 12 -9.90 10.19 -10.80
CA ALA A 12 -9.17 11.20 -11.55
C ALA A 12 -7.81 10.69 -12.05
N ASN A 13 -7.09 9.91 -11.24
CA ASN A 13 -5.82 9.30 -11.64
C ASN A 13 -6.01 8.28 -12.76
N LEU A 14 -7.01 7.40 -12.66
CA LEU A 14 -7.32 6.41 -13.69
C LEU A 14 -7.72 7.07 -15.01
N ASP A 15 -8.55 8.12 -14.94
CA ASP A 15 -8.98 8.90 -16.11
C ASP A 15 -7.78 9.59 -16.78
N ALA A 16 -6.89 10.18 -15.98
CA ALA A 16 -5.67 10.81 -16.51
C ALA A 16 -4.74 9.79 -17.19
N LEU A 17 -4.57 8.60 -16.61
CA LEU A 17 -3.76 7.52 -17.19
C LEU A 17 -4.39 6.97 -18.49
N ALA A 18 -5.72 6.93 -18.57
CA ALA A 18 -6.42 6.48 -19.78
C ALA A 18 -6.15 7.38 -20.99
N LEU A 19 -5.81 8.65 -20.76
CA LEU A 19 -5.43 9.59 -21.84
C LEU A 19 -4.02 9.34 -22.40
N LEU A 20 -3.17 8.58 -21.70
CA LEU A 20 -1.77 8.37 -22.09
C LEU A 20 -1.56 7.31 -23.18
N ALA A 21 -2.64 6.66 -23.66
CA ALA A 21 -2.60 5.64 -24.71
C ALA A 21 -1.47 4.60 -24.50
N LEU A 22 -1.44 4.01 -23.31
CA LEU A 22 -0.41 3.04 -22.90
C LEU A 22 -0.37 1.84 -23.86
N ALA A 23 0.82 1.29 -24.09
CA ALA A 23 0.98 0.06 -24.84
C ALA A 23 0.65 -1.17 -23.97
N GLU A 24 0.39 -2.32 -24.58
CA GLU A 24 0.27 -3.58 -23.86
C GLU A 24 1.62 -4.02 -23.25
N PRO A 25 1.65 -4.63 -22.05
CA PRO A 25 0.50 -5.06 -21.23
C PRO A 25 -0.09 -3.96 -20.31
N ALA A 26 0.48 -2.75 -20.30
CA ALA A 26 0.07 -1.68 -19.37
C ALA A 26 -1.39 -1.22 -19.61
N ALA A 27 -1.86 -1.21 -20.87
CA ALA A 27 -3.25 -0.89 -21.18
C ALA A 27 -4.23 -1.88 -20.53
N GLY A 28 -3.96 -3.19 -20.62
CA GLY A 28 -4.74 -4.23 -19.94
C GLY A 28 -4.81 -4.03 -18.42
N HIS A 29 -3.66 -3.79 -17.79
CA HIS A 29 -3.61 -3.57 -16.33
C HIS A 29 -4.32 -2.29 -15.90
N LEU A 30 -4.31 -1.23 -16.71
CA LEU A 30 -5.10 -0.02 -16.44
C LEU A 30 -6.60 -0.31 -16.49
N ALA A 31 -7.06 -1.10 -17.47
CA ALA A 31 -8.45 -1.53 -17.54
C ALA A 31 -8.83 -2.40 -16.33
N ASP A 32 -7.93 -3.27 -15.87
CA ASP A 32 -8.14 -4.10 -14.68
C ASP A 32 -8.26 -3.24 -13.42
N ALA A 33 -7.39 -2.24 -13.25
CA ALA A 33 -7.43 -1.29 -12.14
C ALA A 33 -8.73 -0.48 -12.14
N GLY A 34 -9.21 -0.07 -13.32
CA GLY A 34 -10.52 0.59 -13.47
C GLY A 34 -11.69 -0.27 -12.99
N ARG A 35 -11.72 -1.56 -13.38
CA ARG A 35 -12.77 -2.48 -12.95
C ARG A 35 -12.72 -2.76 -11.45
N ALA A 36 -11.53 -2.99 -10.91
CA ALA A 36 -11.34 -3.21 -9.47
C ALA A 36 -11.70 -1.97 -8.64
N GLY A 37 -11.35 -0.78 -9.13
CA GLY A 37 -11.74 0.50 -8.51
C GLY A 37 -13.25 0.68 -8.44
N ALA A 38 -13.96 0.39 -9.54
CA ALA A 38 -15.42 0.39 -9.56
C ALA A 38 -16.03 -0.63 -8.58
N ALA A 39 -15.45 -1.82 -8.47
CA ALA A 39 -15.90 -2.84 -7.51
C ALA A 39 -15.71 -2.38 -6.05
N LEU A 40 -14.56 -1.76 -5.73
CA LEU A 40 -14.30 -1.20 -4.41
C LEU A 40 -15.28 -0.07 -4.05
N LEU A 41 -15.58 0.81 -5.02
CA LEU A 41 -16.60 1.86 -4.86
C LEU A 41 -17.96 1.27 -4.51
N ALA A 42 -18.39 0.25 -5.25
CA ALA A 42 -19.66 -0.43 -4.99
C ALA A 42 -19.68 -1.12 -3.62
N ALA A 43 -18.59 -1.79 -3.23
CA ALA A 43 -18.47 -2.43 -1.92
C ALA A 43 -18.50 -1.41 -0.77
N ALA A 44 -17.79 -0.29 -0.91
CA ALA A 44 -17.76 0.79 0.07
C ALA A 44 -19.12 1.50 0.21
N ALA A 45 -19.85 1.67 -0.90
CA ALA A 45 -21.21 2.21 -0.89
C ALA A 45 -22.20 1.25 -0.21
N ALA A 46 -22.10 -0.05 -0.49
CA ALA A 46 -22.92 -1.07 0.16
C ALA A 46 -22.62 -1.22 1.66
N ALA A 47 -21.40 -0.89 2.09
CA ALA A 47 -21.00 -0.86 3.49
C ALA A 47 -21.38 0.44 4.23
N ALA A 48 -21.89 1.47 3.53
CA ALA A 48 -22.39 2.71 4.13
C ALA A 48 -23.89 2.58 4.40
N PRO A 49 -24.37 2.73 5.65
CA PRO A 49 -25.79 2.54 5.95
C PRO A 49 -26.61 3.71 5.39
N VAL A 50 -27.77 3.40 4.80
CA VAL A 50 -28.76 4.40 4.34
C VAL A 50 -29.50 5.05 5.53
N SER A 51 -29.44 4.50 6.76
CA SER A 51 -30.27 4.98 7.89
C SER A 51 -29.72 4.84 9.34
N ASP A 52 -28.40 4.64 9.58
CA ASP A 52 -27.67 4.65 10.91
C ASP A 52 -27.89 3.43 11.88
N PRO A 53 -27.10 3.09 12.96
CA PRO A 53 -25.79 3.50 13.52
C PRO A 53 -24.91 2.34 14.12
N GLN A 54 -24.80 1.16 13.50
CA GLN A 54 -23.91 0.10 14.03
C GLN A 54 -22.93 -0.39 12.96
N ALA A 55 -21.70 -0.62 13.41
CA ALA A 55 -20.46 -0.81 12.66
C ALA A 55 -20.58 -1.69 11.38
N PRO A 56 -19.69 -1.49 10.38
CA PRO A 56 -19.66 -2.33 9.18
C PRO A 56 -19.66 -3.82 9.55
N THR A 57 -20.52 -4.60 8.90
CA THR A 57 -20.62 -6.03 9.18
C THR A 57 -19.31 -6.75 8.82
N PRO A 58 -18.93 -7.85 9.50
CA PRO A 58 -17.73 -8.61 9.15
C PRO A 58 -17.68 -9.01 7.67
N ALA A 59 -18.83 -9.39 7.09
CA ALA A 59 -18.95 -9.71 5.67
C ALA A 59 -18.75 -8.49 4.77
N GLY A 60 -19.28 -7.32 5.15
CA GLY A 60 -19.06 -6.07 4.43
C GLY A 60 -17.60 -5.62 4.47
N LEU A 61 -16.94 -5.75 5.62
CA LEU A 61 -15.50 -5.49 5.78
C LEU A 61 -14.66 -6.42 4.90
N ALA A 62 -14.92 -7.73 4.96
CA ALA A 62 -14.18 -8.71 4.15
C ALA A 62 -14.34 -8.45 2.64
N ARG A 63 -15.55 -8.08 2.19
CA ARG A 63 -15.78 -7.74 0.78
C ARG A 63 -15.05 -6.46 0.36
N ALA A 64 -15.13 -5.41 1.17
CA ALA A 64 -14.43 -4.16 0.87
C ALA A 64 -12.91 -4.37 0.86
N ASP A 65 -12.40 -5.19 1.79
CA ASP A 65 -10.99 -5.57 1.84
C ASP A 65 -10.56 -6.31 0.57
N GLN A 66 -11.31 -7.33 0.14
CA GLN A 66 -11.02 -8.06 -1.10
C GLN A 66 -10.97 -7.13 -2.32
N CYS A 67 -11.95 -6.23 -2.48
CA CYS A 67 -11.93 -5.29 -3.60
C CYS A 67 -10.74 -4.31 -3.53
N ALA A 68 -10.29 -3.95 -2.33
CA ALA A 68 -9.10 -3.13 -2.17
C ALA A 68 -7.82 -3.90 -2.55
N GLU A 69 -7.74 -5.19 -2.20
CA GLU A 69 -6.63 -6.06 -2.61
C GLU A 69 -6.59 -6.28 -4.12
N ASP A 70 -7.74 -6.47 -4.76
CA ASP A 70 -7.83 -6.61 -6.23
C ASP A 70 -7.38 -5.33 -6.95
N LEU A 71 -7.81 -4.16 -6.45
CA LEU A 71 -7.39 -2.87 -7.00
C LEU A 71 -5.89 -2.66 -6.83
N LEU A 72 -5.36 -3.00 -5.65
CA LEU A 72 -3.95 -2.89 -5.37
C LEU A 72 -3.12 -3.77 -6.32
N ALA A 73 -3.50 -5.03 -6.49
CA ALA A 73 -2.80 -5.95 -7.39
C ALA A 73 -2.78 -5.44 -8.84
N ALA A 74 -3.90 -4.89 -9.32
CA ALA A 74 -3.97 -4.32 -10.66
C ALA A 74 -3.11 -3.04 -10.79
N ALA A 75 -3.06 -2.20 -9.76
CA ALA A 75 -2.24 -0.99 -9.74
C ALA A 75 -0.73 -1.32 -9.70
N ASP A 76 -0.32 -2.33 -8.95
CA ASP A 76 1.06 -2.82 -8.92
C ASP A 76 1.46 -3.38 -10.29
N ALA A 77 0.61 -4.22 -10.91
CA ALA A 77 0.86 -4.75 -12.26
C ALA A 77 0.97 -3.65 -13.33
N LEU A 78 0.12 -2.62 -13.24
CA LEU A 78 0.20 -1.44 -14.10
C LEU A 78 1.53 -0.70 -13.91
N THR A 79 1.93 -0.47 -12.66
CA THR A 79 3.17 0.23 -12.32
C THR A 79 4.39 -0.52 -12.85
N ASP A 80 4.43 -1.84 -12.68
CA ASP A 80 5.51 -2.68 -13.18
C ASP A 80 5.57 -2.69 -14.72
N ALA A 81 4.42 -2.73 -15.40
CA ALA A 81 4.38 -2.66 -16.87
C ALA A 81 4.85 -1.30 -17.40
N VAL A 82 4.48 -0.20 -16.75
CA VAL A 82 4.94 1.15 -17.11
C VAL A 82 6.44 1.30 -16.81
N GLU A 83 6.91 0.80 -15.67
CA GLU A 83 8.33 0.82 -15.31
C GLU A 83 9.17 0.06 -16.35
N ALA A 84 8.76 -1.15 -16.71
CA ALA A 84 9.42 -1.99 -17.71
C ALA A 84 9.50 -1.31 -19.09
N ALA A 85 8.44 -0.60 -19.49
CA ALA A 85 8.40 0.14 -20.75
C ALA A 85 9.28 1.41 -20.72
N SER A 86 9.48 2.02 -19.54
CA SER A 86 10.22 3.29 -19.40
C SER A 86 11.74 3.14 -19.54
N GLY A 87 12.30 1.96 -19.24
CA GLY A 87 13.73 1.69 -19.22
C GLY A 87 14.54 2.48 -18.16
N ARG A 88 13.88 3.21 -17.25
CA ARG A 88 14.54 4.08 -16.26
C ARG A 88 14.67 3.40 -14.91
N ARG A 89 15.87 2.84 -14.62
CA ARG A 89 16.22 2.25 -13.32
C ARG A 89 15.98 3.18 -12.12
N SER A 90 15.99 4.48 -12.32
CA SER A 90 15.77 5.47 -11.26
C SER A 90 14.30 5.50 -10.80
N LEU A 91 13.34 5.15 -11.67
CA LEU A 91 11.92 5.01 -11.31
C LEU A 91 11.68 3.80 -10.40
N GLN A 92 12.51 2.75 -10.52
CA GLN A 92 12.41 1.54 -9.71
C GLN A 92 12.56 1.82 -8.21
N VAL A 93 13.49 2.71 -7.83
CA VAL A 93 13.72 3.05 -6.41
C VAL A 93 12.52 3.83 -5.83
N VAL A 94 11.95 4.76 -6.59
CA VAL A 94 10.73 5.48 -6.20
C VAL A 94 9.54 4.54 -6.09
N ASN A 95 9.37 3.63 -7.05
CA ASN A 95 8.31 2.63 -7.02
C ASN A 95 8.47 1.68 -5.83
N LEU A 96 9.69 1.26 -5.49
CA LEU A 96 9.95 0.49 -4.28
C LEU A 96 9.56 1.27 -3.02
N CYS A 97 9.94 2.55 -2.89
CA CYS A 97 9.52 3.38 -1.75
C CYS A 97 7.99 3.53 -1.69
N GLY A 98 7.33 3.69 -2.84
CA GLY A 98 5.86 3.69 -2.96
C GLY A 98 5.23 2.39 -2.46
N ARG A 99 5.75 1.24 -2.91
CA ARG A 99 5.28 -0.08 -2.46
C ARG A 99 5.46 -0.28 -0.96
N GLN A 100 6.55 0.23 -0.37
CA GLN A 100 6.76 0.13 1.08
C GLN A 100 5.70 0.89 1.89
N ARG A 101 5.27 2.07 1.43
CA ARG A 101 4.15 2.83 2.04
C ARG A 101 2.85 2.04 2.00
N MET A 102 2.59 1.39 0.87
CA MET A 102 1.41 0.55 0.71
C MET A 102 1.48 -0.68 1.62
N LEU A 103 2.61 -1.39 1.62
CA LEU A 103 2.78 -2.63 2.37
C LEU A 103 2.72 -2.40 3.89
N SER A 104 3.21 -1.26 4.40
CA SER A 104 3.12 -0.92 5.82
C SER A 104 1.67 -0.72 6.28
N GLN A 105 0.86 -0.04 5.46
CA GLN A 105 -0.56 0.17 5.71
C GLN A 105 -1.37 -1.12 5.53
N ARG A 106 -1.04 -1.90 4.49
CA ARG A 106 -1.65 -3.22 4.22
C ARG A 106 -1.42 -4.18 5.38
N LEU A 107 -0.20 -4.24 5.91
CA LEU A 107 0.13 -5.09 7.06
C LEU A 107 -0.66 -4.68 8.30
N ALA A 108 -0.74 -3.38 8.60
CA ALA A 108 -1.50 -2.88 9.74
C ALA A 108 -3.00 -3.20 9.60
N LYS A 109 -3.56 -3.03 8.40
CA LYS A 109 -4.94 -3.41 8.08
C LYS A 109 -5.17 -4.92 8.27
N GLN A 110 -4.30 -5.78 7.75
CA GLN A 110 -4.44 -7.23 7.87
C GLN A 110 -4.32 -7.70 9.33
N ALA A 111 -3.40 -7.13 10.10
CA ALA A 111 -3.29 -7.39 11.54
C ALA A 111 -4.55 -6.94 12.30
N LEU A 112 -5.13 -5.79 11.93
CA LEU A 112 -6.39 -5.32 12.48
C LEU A 112 -7.55 -6.26 12.12
N LEU A 113 -7.67 -6.65 10.85
CA LEU A 113 -8.74 -7.52 10.38
C LEU A 113 -8.64 -8.94 10.95
N SER A 114 -7.43 -9.47 11.16
CA SER A 114 -7.25 -10.78 11.81
C SER A 114 -7.72 -10.78 13.28
N ALA A 115 -7.68 -9.64 13.97
CA ALA A 115 -8.21 -9.51 15.32
C ALA A 115 -9.73 -9.24 15.36
N LEU A 116 -10.29 -8.61 14.32
CA LEU A 116 -11.71 -8.21 14.29
C LEU A 116 -12.63 -9.24 13.63
N LEU A 117 -12.14 -10.01 12.67
CA LEU A 117 -12.93 -11.02 11.96
C LEU A 117 -12.94 -12.35 12.74
N PRO A 118 -14.00 -13.15 12.65
CA PRO A 118 -14.03 -14.48 13.26
C PRO A 118 -13.62 -15.59 12.27
N GLY A 119 -13.08 -16.68 12.82
CA GLY A 119 -12.92 -17.96 12.12
C GLY A 119 -12.03 -17.88 10.88
N PRO A 120 -12.37 -18.58 9.76
CA PRO A 120 -11.51 -18.68 8.59
C PRO A 120 -11.10 -17.34 7.96
N ALA A 121 -11.93 -16.30 8.12
CA ALA A 121 -11.60 -14.96 7.63
C ALA A 121 -10.45 -14.31 8.41
N ALA A 122 -10.36 -14.57 9.71
CA ALA A 122 -9.23 -14.14 10.53
C ALA A 122 -7.93 -14.83 10.11
N ASP A 123 -8.00 -16.15 9.89
CA ASP A 123 -6.87 -16.99 9.49
C ASP A 123 -6.32 -16.55 8.12
N ALA A 124 -7.22 -16.23 7.18
CA ALA A 124 -6.84 -15.71 5.86
C ALA A 124 -6.09 -14.37 5.98
N GLN A 125 -6.54 -13.46 6.86
CA GLN A 125 -5.85 -12.18 7.09
C GLN A 125 -4.50 -12.37 7.77
N ALA A 126 -4.38 -13.32 8.70
CA ALA A 126 -3.11 -13.65 9.33
C ALA A 126 -2.10 -14.23 8.31
N ALA A 127 -2.56 -15.10 7.40
CA ALA A 127 -1.72 -15.62 6.32
C ALA A 127 -1.30 -14.51 5.34
N ALA A 128 -2.22 -13.62 4.96
CA ALA A 128 -1.93 -12.48 4.11
C ALA A 128 -0.95 -11.48 4.76
N ALA A 129 -1.04 -11.28 6.08
CA ALA A 129 -0.09 -10.48 6.85
C ALA A 129 1.32 -11.09 6.81
N ALA A 130 1.45 -12.41 6.91
CA ALA A 130 2.74 -13.08 6.82
C ALA A 130 3.40 -12.90 5.44
N GLN A 131 2.60 -12.97 4.36
CA GLN A 131 3.11 -12.68 3.01
C GLN A 131 3.54 -11.21 2.86
N THR A 132 2.70 -10.28 3.31
CA THR A 132 2.99 -8.83 3.25
C THR A 132 4.26 -8.48 4.01
N LEU A 133 4.51 -9.14 5.15
CA LEU A 133 5.76 -9.01 5.90
C LEU A 133 6.97 -9.46 5.08
N ALA A 134 6.87 -10.63 4.42
CA ALA A 134 7.94 -11.15 3.59
C ALA A 134 8.24 -10.23 2.39
N ASP A 135 7.20 -9.73 1.72
CA ASP A 135 7.30 -8.81 0.59
C ASP A 135 7.94 -7.48 1.03
N PHE A 136 7.51 -6.94 2.17
CA PHE A 136 8.08 -5.71 2.72
C PHE A 136 9.57 -5.89 3.01
N GLU A 137 9.95 -6.96 3.71
CA GLU A 137 11.33 -7.25 4.09
C GLU A 137 12.24 -7.50 2.87
N ALA A 138 11.72 -8.12 1.81
CA ALA A 138 12.45 -8.29 0.57
C ALA A 138 12.71 -6.94 -0.12
N ALA A 139 11.68 -6.09 -0.24
CA ALA A 139 11.82 -4.79 -0.89
C ALA A 139 12.65 -3.79 -0.07
N LEU A 140 12.57 -3.80 1.27
CA LEU A 140 13.43 -2.98 2.12
C LEU A 140 14.91 -3.38 1.99
N ARG A 141 15.21 -4.69 1.96
CA ARG A 141 16.58 -5.16 1.69
C ARG A 141 17.07 -4.74 0.31
N ALA A 142 16.21 -4.79 -0.70
CA ALA A 142 16.57 -4.32 -2.04
C ALA A 142 16.87 -2.81 -2.05
N LEU A 143 16.12 -1.99 -1.31
CA LEU A 143 16.38 -0.57 -1.13
C LEU A 143 17.71 -0.31 -0.41
N GLU A 144 17.99 -1.03 0.67
CA GLU A 144 19.26 -0.89 1.42
C GLU A 144 20.49 -1.32 0.62
N GLN A 145 20.34 -2.24 -0.33
CA GLN A 145 21.40 -2.70 -1.23
C GLN A 145 21.50 -1.88 -2.51
N ALA A 146 20.51 -1.02 -2.79
CA ALA A 146 20.54 -0.17 -3.96
C ALA A 146 21.72 0.82 -3.87
N PRO A 147 22.38 1.13 -5.00
CA PRO A 147 23.42 2.16 -5.03
C PRO A 147 22.77 3.54 -4.81
N LEU A 148 22.66 3.95 -3.54
CA LEU A 148 22.05 5.22 -3.13
C LEU A 148 23.15 6.28 -2.95
N ALA A 149 22.95 7.44 -3.57
CA ALA A 149 24.00 8.42 -3.79
C ALA A 149 24.37 9.24 -2.53
N SER A 150 23.48 9.42 -1.55
CA SER A 150 23.70 10.33 -0.41
C SER A 150 23.67 9.64 0.96
N ASP A 151 24.40 10.21 1.92
CA ASP A 151 24.36 9.80 3.34
C ASP A 151 22.98 10.04 3.97
N GLU A 152 22.29 11.09 3.54
CA GLU A 152 20.95 11.42 4.00
C GLU A 152 19.93 10.33 3.67
N ILE A 153 19.98 9.79 2.44
CA ILE A 153 19.11 8.68 2.04
C ILE A 153 19.43 7.41 2.86
N ARG A 154 20.71 7.12 3.11
CA ARG A 154 21.13 5.99 3.96
C ARG A 154 20.61 6.13 5.39
N ALA A 155 20.70 7.33 5.97
CA ALA A 155 20.19 7.62 7.30
C ALA A 155 18.66 7.45 7.37
N ALA A 156 17.93 7.95 6.36
CA ALA A 156 16.48 7.80 6.27
C ALA A 156 16.06 6.32 6.17
N LEU A 157 16.79 5.48 5.40
CA LEU A 157 16.54 4.04 5.36
C LEU A 157 16.78 3.36 6.72
N ALA A 158 17.85 3.72 7.42
CA ALA A 158 18.11 3.19 8.76
C ALA A 158 17.02 3.57 9.77
N GLN A 159 16.45 4.79 9.67
CA GLN A 159 15.30 5.19 10.46
C GLN A 159 14.06 4.35 10.11
N ALA A 160 13.73 4.21 8.82
CA ALA A 160 12.61 3.40 8.37
C ALA A 160 12.73 1.94 8.81
N ARG A 161 13.95 1.37 8.82
CA ARG A 161 14.23 0.05 9.37
C ARG A 161 13.88 -0.05 10.87
N GLY A 162 14.23 0.96 11.66
CA GLY A 162 13.88 1.02 13.08
C GLY A 162 12.36 1.10 13.33
N GLU A 163 11.65 1.87 12.53
CA GLU A 163 10.18 1.98 12.56
C GLU A 163 9.49 0.68 12.13
N TRP A 164 10.01 0.03 11.10
CA TRP A 164 9.56 -1.28 10.69
C TRP A 164 9.61 -2.32 11.81
N LEU A 165 10.72 -2.38 12.56
CA LEU A 165 10.83 -3.29 13.71
C LEU A 165 9.81 -2.98 14.81
N ARG A 166 9.45 -1.71 15.02
CA ARG A 166 8.40 -1.33 15.99
C ARG A 166 7.01 -1.73 15.48
N LEU A 167 6.73 -1.55 14.19
CA LEU A 167 5.48 -2.03 13.58
C LEU A 167 5.36 -3.56 13.72
N LEU A 168 6.43 -4.30 13.46
CA LEU A 168 6.47 -5.76 13.65
C LEU A 168 6.16 -6.17 15.10
N GLN A 169 6.68 -5.43 16.08
CA GLN A 169 6.36 -5.66 17.48
C GLN A 169 4.86 -5.44 17.77
N ALA A 170 4.27 -4.37 17.24
CA ALA A 170 2.84 -4.08 17.40
C ALA A 170 1.95 -5.14 16.72
N VAL A 171 2.32 -5.61 15.52
CA VAL A 171 1.63 -6.70 14.81
C VAL A 171 1.65 -7.98 15.64
N ARG A 172 2.78 -8.35 16.22
CA ARG A 172 2.90 -9.55 17.07
C ARG A 172 2.04 -9.46 18.34
N GLN A 173 1.90 -8.27 18.92
CA GLN A 173 1.01 -8.04 20.07
C GLN A 173 -0.47 -8.17 19.69
N THR A 174 -0.82 -7.94 18.42
CA THR A 174 -2.20 -8.06 17.92
C THR A 174 -2.69 -9.51 17.89
N ALA A 175 -1.77 -10.49 17.79
CA ALA A 175 -2.10 -11.91 17.82
C ALA A 175 -2.73 -12.38 19.15
N GLY A 176 -2.66 -11.57 20.22
CA GLY A 176 -3.37 -11.80 21.48
C GLY A 176 -4.86 -11.46 21.47
N GLY A 177 -5.42 -11.10 20.30
CA GLY A 177 -6.84 -10.73 20.13
C GLY A 177 -7.18 -9.29 20.52
N ALA A 178 -6.20 -8.51 20.98
CA ALA A 178 -6.35 -7.09 21.27
C ALA A 178 -5.50 -6.27 20.30
N VAL A 179 -6.09 -5.25 19.70
CA VAL A 179 -5.39 -4.33 18.79
C VAL A 179 -4.64 -3.29 19.63
N PRO A 180 -3.30 -3.28 19.65
CA PRO A 180 -2.56 -2.29 20.41
C PRO A 180 -2.68 -0.92 19.72
N ALA A 181 -2.84 0.15 20.50
CA ALA A 181 -2.79 1.53 19.98
C ALA A 181 -1.48 1.83 19.22
N ALA A 182 -0.42 1.09 19.53
CA ALA A 182 0.85 1.14 18.83
C ALA A 182 0.75 0.73 17.35
N LEU A 183 -0.19 -0.13 16.95
CA LEU A 183 -0.29 -0.62 15.56
C LEU A 183 -0.50 0.53 14.57
N ALA A 184 -1.51 1.37 14.83
CA ALA A 184 -1.78 2.53 13.99
C ALA A 184 -0.62 3.54 14.06
N ARG A 185 -0.13 3.84 15.26
CA ARG A 185 0.95 4.82 15.45
C ARG A 185 2.25 4.44 14.71
N GLU A 186 2.69 3.19 14.81
CA GLU A 186 3.93 2.75 14.15
C GLU A 186 3.72 2.59 12.63
N SER A 187 2.52 2.24 12.18
CA SER A 187 2.19 2.18 10.75
C SER A 187 2.23 3.57 10.10
N GLU A 188 1.67 4.59 10.77
CA GLU A 188 1.72 5.99 10.33
C GLU A 188 3.14 6.58 10.37
N ALA A 189 3.93 6.25 11.40
CA ALA A 189 5.32 6.67 11.48
C ALA A 189 6.12 6.12 10.28
N LEU A 190 5.96 4.82 9.99
CA LEU A 190 6.63 4.18 8.87
C LEU A 190 6.18 4.73 7.52
N LEU A 191 4.88 5.02 7.36
CA LEU A 191 4.35 5.70 6.17
C LEU A 191 5.06 7.04 5.94
N ALA A 192 5.14 7.88 6.98
CA ALA A 192 5.78 9.18 6.91
C ALA A 192 7.29 9.07 6.55
N SER A 193 8.01 8.11 7.12
CA SER A 193 9.42 7.91 6.76
C SER A 193 9.62 7.51 5.30
N PHE A 194 8.73 6.69 4.72
CA PHE A 194 8.83 6.36 3.30
C PHE A 194 8.36 7.50 2.38
N GLU A 195 7.47 8.39 2.83
CA GLU A 195 7.14 9.62 2.10
C GLU A 195 8.34 10.57 2.06
N GLN A 196 9.03 10.74 3.19
CA GLN A 196 10.28 11.49 3.26
C GLN A 196 11.35 10.84 2.38
N LEU A 197 11.53 9.52 2.46
CA LEU A 197 12.51 8.81 1.64
C LEU A 197 12.24 8.97 0.15
N THR A 198 10.97 8.89 -0.28
CA THR A 198 10.57 9.12 -1.67
C THR A 198 10.99 10.52 -2.11
N SER A 199 10.72 11.54 -1.30
CA SER A 199 11.07 12.94 -1.59
C SER A 199 12.59 13.15 -1.73
N LEU A 200 13.38 12.52 -0.85
CA LEU A 200 14.84 12.57 -0.90
C LEU A 200 15.40 11.91 -2.16
N VAL A 201 14.85 10.74 -2.52
CA VAL A 201 15.25 10.00 -3.71
C VAL A 201 14.89 10.78 -4.99
N GLU A 202 13.69 11.37 -5.07
CA GLU A 202 13.27 12.22 -6.17
C GLU A 202 14.16 13.48 -6.31
N HIS A 203 14.46 14.15 -5.20
CA HIS A 203 15.34 15.31 -5.21
C HIS A 203 16.76 14.95 -5.68
N SER A 204 17.33 13.86 -5.16
CA SER A 204 18.64 13.38 -5.59
C SER A 204 18.67 13.05 -7.09
N MET A 205 17.59 12.52 -7.65
CA MET A 205 17.49 12.29 -9.09
C MET A 205 17.45 13.58 -9.90
N GLN A 206 16.68 14.58 -9.45
CA GLN A 206 16.59 15.87 -10.15
C GLN A 206 17.96 16.55 -10.22
N VAL A 207 18.75 16.49 -9.14
CA VAL A 207 20.11 17.05 -9.09
C VAL A 207 21.09 16.29 -9.99
N LEU A 208 20.89 14.98 -10.20
CA LEU A 208 21.76 14.16 -11.06
C LEU A 208 21.39 14.22 -12.55
N LEU A 209 20.13 14.57 -12.88
CA LEU A 209 19.61 14.62 -14.24
C LEU A 209 19.53 16.06 -14.82
N GLY A 210 19.59 17.09 -13.96
CA GLY A 210 19.65 18.50 -14.35
C GLY A 210 21.09 18.99 -14.45
#